data_AF-R7LSN0-F1
#
_entry.id   AF-R7LSN0-F1
#
_cell.length_a   1.000
_cell.length_b   1.000
_cell.length_c   1.000
_cell.angle_alpha   90.00
_cell.angle_beta   90.00
_cell.angle_gamma   90.00
#
_symmetry.space_group_name_H-M   'P 1'
#
loop_
_entity.id
_entity.type
_entity.pdbx_description
1 polymer ?
#
loop_
_entity_poly.entity_id
_entity_poly.type
_entity_poly.pdbx_seq_one_letter_code
_entity_poly.pdbx_strand_id
1 'polypeptide(L)'
;MKKYIGRKQGITLIALVITIIILLILAGITISALTNQGLLKNAKEATNRTENAQKEEQELLNQYEDELNNYLSQNDKKKEKLIDKINDGTIKIGDYVKYVPETAKTDSIIQELNAYSGLADNTTSTLTQENLNWRILDIQNGQVRLISEVPTTVKITLKGYNGYNNAVKLLDDTCNTLYNNSKLASKVQNLKMEDIQDKMNETNYSNIYADYGKSFTLSNKYYPNILTKEKQQKVNGISGTELMNSEQTELINQTSKVQANTLELKNIYWRKEMNLNDFKDSKYYELFINNGTKYPTYWLSSRSITVSSIVAGFNMQYISNANVIGITLYYTDGNEDSRKFAYRPIVTLNTDVLIETENSRDGSTAEQAYLIK
;
A
#
# COMPACT_ATOMS: atom_id res chain seq x y z
N MET A 1 -47.44 -35.22 85.84
CA MET A 1 -47.89 -36.53 86.35
C MET A 1 -46.87 -37.60 85.98
N LYS A 2 -46.62 -38.57 86.88
CA LYS A 2 -45.93 -39.84 86.61
C LYS A 2 -44.46 -39.77 86.09
N LYS A 3 -43.52 -39.85 87.04
CA LYS A 3 -42.65 -41.03 87.29
C LYS A 3 -42.30 -41.93 86.07
N TYR A 4 -41.01 -42.09 85.77
CA TYR A 4 -40.42 -43.33 85.21
C TYR A 4 -39.07 -43.62 85.88
N ILE A 5 -39.04 -44.69 86.69
CA ILE A 5 -37.85 -45.18 87.40
C ILE A 5 -37.13 -46.17 86.45
N GLY A 6 -36.02 -45.75 85.86
CA GLY A 6 -35.04 -46.65 85.28
C GLY A 6 -33.91 -46.85 86.28
N ARG A 7 -33.75 -48.06 86.81
CA ARG A 7 -32.69 -48.45 87.76
C ARG A 7 -31.31 -48.09 87.18
N LYS A 8 -30.77 -46.94 87.58
CA LYS A 8 -29.42 -46.48 87.27
C LYS A 8 -28.45 -47.36 88.04
N GLN A 9 -27.85 -48.34 87.39
CA GLN A 9 -26.66 -48.98 87.91
C GLN A 9 -25.58 -47.90 87.95
N GLY A 10 -25.26 -47.40 89.15
CA GLY A 10 -24.15 -46.48 89.32
C GLY A 10 -22.89 -47.14 88.81
N ILE A 11 -22.16 -46.42 87.94
CA ILE A 11 -20.82 -46.85 87.53
C ILE A 11 -20.00 -46.87 88.82
N THR A 12 -19.51 -48.04 89.22
CA THR A 12 -18.62 -48.14 90.38
C THR A 12 -17.39 -47.29 90.10
N LEU A 13 -16.89 -46.58 91.13
CA LEU A 13 -15.70 -45.75 91.04
C LEU A 13 -14.53 -46.48 90.34
N ILE A 14 -14.43 -47.79 90.59
CA ILE A 14 -13.48 -48.71 89.98
C ILE A 14 -13.61 -48.76 88.45
N ALA A 15 -14.83 -48.87 87.90
CA ALA A 15 -15.04 -48.91 86.46
C ALA A 15 -14.68 -47.58 85.78
N LEU A 16 -14.95 -46.44 86.44
CA LEU A 16 -14.54 -45.13 85.94
C LEU A 16 -13.02 -44.98 85.89
N VAL A 17 -12.33 -45.38 86.97
CA VAL A 17 -10.87 -45.33 87.08
C VAL A 17 -10.22 -46.21 86.01
N ILE A 18 -10.71 -47.45 85.83
CA ILE A 18 -10.18 -48.37 84.81
C ILE A 18 -10.36 -47.79 83.40
N THR A 19 -11.51 -47.15 83.11
CA THR A 19 -11.76 -46.55 81.80
C THR A 19 -10.78 -45.40 81.51
N ILE A 20 -10.53 -44.53 82.49
CA ILE A 20 -9.56 -43.44 82.35
C ILE A 20 -8.14 -43.98 82.11
N ILE A 21 -7.74 -45.02 82.85
CA ILE A 21 -6.42 -45.65 82.68
C ILE A 21 -6.28 -46.24 81.27
N ILE A 22 -7.28 -46.96 80.78
CA ILE A 22 -7.25 -47.54 79.42
C ILE A 22 -7.16 -46.43 78.36
N LEU A 23 -7.93 -45.34 78.50
CA LEU A 23 -7.88 -44.20 77.58
C LEU A 23 -6.51 -43.52 77.57
N LEU A 24 -5.87 -43.36 78.74
CA LEU A 24 -4.53 -42.77 78.85
C LEU A 24 -3.45 -43.66 78.22
N ILE A 25 -3.54 -44.98 78.39
CA ILE A 25 -2.63 -45.94 77.74
C ILE A 25 -2.82 -45.89 76.23
N LEU A 26 -4.06 -45.90 75.74
CA LEU A 26 -4.36 -45.86 74.31
C LEU A 26 -3.91 -44.53 73.67
N ALA A 27 -4.08 -43.41 74.38
CA ALA A 27 -3.55 -42.11 73.97
C ALA A 27 -2.01 -42.11 73.95
N GLY A 28 -1.36 -42.71 74.95
CA GLY A 28 0.09 -42.85 74.99
C GLY A 28 0.64 -43.66 73.81
N ILE A 29 0.00 -44.78 73.46
CA ILE A 29 0.40 -45.63 72.33
C ILE A 29 0.17 -44.92 70.99
N THR A 30 -0.95 -44.22 70.82
CA THR A 30 -1.25 -43.49 69.57
C THR A 30 -0.31 -42.29 69.37
N ILE A 31 -0.04 -41.50 70.41
CA ILE A 31 0.92 -40.38 70.36
C ILE A 31 2.35 -40.90 70.13
N SER A 32 2.74 -41.98 70.81
CA SER A 32 4.04 -42.62 70.59
C SER A 32 4.16 -43.18 69.17
N ALA A 33 3.13 -43.80 68.60
CA ALA A 33 3.17 -44.26 67.20
C ALA A 33 3.29 -43.07 66.22
N LEU A 34 2.55 -41.98 66.45
CA LEU A 34 2.64 -40.75 65.65
C LEU A 34 4.03 -40.08 65.73
N THR A 35 4.70 -40.15 66.89
CA THR A 35 5.98 -39.47 67.13
C THR A 35 7.22 -40.36 66.87
N ASN A 36 7.13 -41.68 67.09
CA ASN A 36 8.25 -42.62 66.98
C ASN A 36 8.27 -43.44 65.68
N GLN A 37 7.19 -43.54 64.89
CA GLN A 37 7.17 -44.35 63.66
C GLN A 37 7.45 -43.56 62.37
N GLY A 38 8.16 -42.43 62.46
CA GLY A 38 8.66 -41.72 61.29
C GLY A 38 7.58 -41.07 60.41
N LEU A 39 6.27 -41.22 60.71
CA LEU A 39 5.21 -40.66 59.88
C LEU A 39 5.28 -39.13 59.79
N LEU A 40 5.43 -38.44 60.93
CA LEU A 40 5.62 -36.99 60.95
C LEU A 40 6.96 -36.55 60.34
N LYS A 41 8.01 -37.35 60.52
CA LYS A 41 9.34 -37.09 59.91
C LYS A 41 9.25 -37.19 58.38
N ASN A 42 8.62 -38.25 57.86
CA ASN A 42 8.40 -38.49 56.44
C ASN A 42 7.49 -37.42 55.83
N ALA A 43 6.45 -36.99 56.54
CA ALA A 43 5.60 -35.88 56.10
C ALA A 43 6.40 -34.59 55.97
N LYS A 44 7.24 -34.25 56.97
CA LYS A 44 8.10 -33.07 56.92
C LYS A 44 9.16 -33.16 55.81
N GLU A 45 9.76 -34.32 55.61
CA GLU A 45 10.70 -34.56 54.51
C GLU A 45 10.02 -34.44 53.14
N ALA A 46 8.78 -34.96 53.00
CA ALA A 46 8.00 -34.80 51.79
C ALA A 46 7.66 -33.33 51.52
N THR A 47 7.25 -32.57 52.54
CA THR A 47 7.03 -31.12 52.43
C THR A 47 8.30 -30.40 51.95
N ASN A 48 9.45 -30.65 52.59
CA ASN A 48 10.71 -30.03 52.18
C ASN A 48 11.14 -30.41 50.75
N ARG A 49 10.92 -31.66 50.33
CA ARG A 49 11.20 -32.10 48.96
C ARG A 49 10.29 -31.41 47.95
N THR A 50 9.01 -31.23 48.26
CA THR A 50 8.08 -30.49 47.41
C THR A 50 8.46 -29.00 47.31
N GLU A 51 8.81 -28.37 48.42
CA GLU A 51 9.26 -26.97 48.43
C GLU A 51 10.55 -26.78 47.62
N ASN A 52 11.51 -27.71 47.74
CA ASN A 52 12.74 -27.67 46.94
C ASN A 52 12.46 -27.91 45.45
N ALA A 53 11.61 -28.89 45.12
CA ALA A 53 11.20 -29.13 43.73
C ALA A 53 10.50 -27.92 43.11
N GLN A 54 9.67 -27.20 43.87
CA GLN A 54 9.04 -25.96 43.42
C GLN A 54 10.06 -24.84 43.17
N LYS A 55 11.11 -24.75 44.00
CA LYS A 55 12.21 -23.79 43.77
C LYS A 55 13.02 -24.14 42.53
N GLU A 56 13.36 -25.41 42.36
CA GLU A 56 14.06 -25.91 41.16
C GLU A 56 13.23 -25.67 39.89
N GLU A 57 11.92 -25.89 39.94
CA GLU A 57 11.00 -25.60 38.84
C GLU A 57 10.93 -24.09 38.53
N GLN A 58 10.89 -23.23 39.55
CA GLN A 58 10.93 -21.78 39.36
C GLN A 58 12.27 -21.30 38.79
N GLU A 59 13.40 -21.86 39.25
CA GLU A 59 14.72 -21.56 38.71
C GLU A 59 14.82 -21.99 37.24
N LEU A 60 14.28 -23.15 36.88
CA LEU A 60 14.22 -23.63 35.51
C LEU A 60 13.31 -22.75 34.62
N LEU A 61 12.16 -22.32 35.14
CA LEU A 61 11.27 -21.38 34.45
C LEU A 61 11.95 -20.04 34.20
N ASN A 62 12.67 -19.50 35.19
CA ASN A 62 13.42 -18.27 35.04
C ASN A 62 14.55 -18.43 34.00
N GLN A 63 15.24 -19.57 33.97
CA GLN A 63 16.25 -19.86 32.94
C GLN A 63 15.64 -19.92 31.54
N TYR A 64 14.47 -20.55 31.37
CA TYR A 64 13.75 -20.55 30.10
C TYR A 64 13.28 -19.14 29.71
N GLU A 65 12.84 -18.33 30.66
CA GLU A 65 12.45 -16.93 30.42
C GLU A 65 13.65 -16.09 30.00
N ASP A 66 14.80 -16.24 30.67
CA ASP A 66 16.05 -15.57 30.33
C ASP A 66 16.56 -16.02 28.95
N GLU A 67 16.50 -17.31 28.64
CA GLU A 67 16.90 -17.84 27.34
C GLU A 67 15.95 -17.35 26.23
N LEU A 68 14.64 -17.33 26.47
CA LEU A 68 13.64 -16.76 25.55
C LEU A 68 13.88 -15.27 25.32
N ASN A 69 14.13 -14.50 26.38
CA ASN A 69 14.44 -13.07 26.31
C ASN A 69 15.77 -12.82 25.58
N ASN A 70 16.76 -13.68 25.77
CA ASN A 70 18.02 -13.64 25.04
C ASN A 70 17.82 -13.98 23.56
N TYR A 71 17.00 -14.99 23.23
CA TYR A 71 16.63 -15.29 21.84
C TYR A 71 15.84 -14.15 21.18
N LEU A 72 14.92 -13.50 21.89
CA LEU A 72 14.17 -12.36 21.37
C LEU A 72 15.07 -11.12 21.19
N SER A 73 15.92 -10.83 22.16
CA SER A 73 16.85 -9.68 22.10
C SER A 73 18.04 -9.89 21.14
N GLN A 74 18.50 -11.12 20.92
CA GLN A 74 19.53 -11.42 19.91
C GLN A 74 18.96 -11.57 18.50
N ASN A 75 17.69 -11.96 18.34
CA ASN A 75 17.00 -11.96 17.05
C ASN A 75 16.39 -10.60 16.68
N ASP A 76 16.49 -9.60 17.55
CA ASP A 76 16.36 -8.18 17.23
C ASP A 76 17.59 -7.68 16.43
N LYS A 77 17.90 -8.33 15.30
CA LYS A 77 18.31 -7.55 14.12
C LYS A 77 17.10 -6.70 13.79
N LYS A 78 17.00 -5.54 14.45
CA LYS A 78 15.87 -4.60 14.41
C LYS A 78 15.35 -4.58 12.98
N LYS A 79 14.23 -5.26 12.72
CA LYS A 79 13.62 -5.30 11.39
C LYS A 79 13.04 -3.91 11.19
N GLU A 80 13.85 -3.04 10.60
CA GLU A 80 13.48 -1.66 10.40
C GLU A 80 12.63 -1.59 9.14
N LYS A 81 11.36 -1.18 9.31
CA LYS A 81 10.50 -0.96 8.16
C LYS A 81 11.00 0.25 7.38
N LEU A 82 10.95 0.17 6.06
CA LEU A 82 11.35 1.27 5.19
C LEU A 82 10.59 2.56 5.53
N ILE A 83 9.29 2.44 5.79
CA ILE A 83 8.44 3.58 6.12
C ILE A 83 8.85 4.30 7.42
N ASP A 84 9.31 3.55 8.43
CA ASP A 84 9.73 4.14 9.71
C ASP A 84 10.97 5.00 9.53
N LYS A 85 11.91 4.56 8.67
CA LYS A 85 13.11 5.32 8.30
C LYS A 85 12.84 6.54 7.43
N ILE A 86 11.74 6.53 6.69
CA ILE A 86 11.31 7.73 5.96
C ILE A 86 10.67 8.72 6.94
N ASN A 87 9.84 8.22 7.85
CA ASN A 87 9.14 9.06 8.84
C ASN A 87 10.10 9.70 9.86
N ASP A 88 11.18 9.01 10.25
CA ASP A 88 12.21 9.57 11.15
C ASP A 88 13.22 10.49 10.44
N GLY A 89 13.13 10.60 9.11
CA GLY A 89 13.97 11.48 8.28
C GLY A 89 15.34 10.92 7.92
N THR A 90 15.65 9.66 8.29
CA THR A 90 16.88 8.97 7.88
C THR A 90 16.92 8.80 6.37
N ILE A 91 15.81 8.38 5.77
CA ILE A 91 15.63 8.23 4.32
C ILE A 91 14.72 9.34 3.82
N LYS A 92 15.13 10.01 2.75
CA LYS A 92 14.43 11.19 2.24
C LYS A 92 13.68 10.88 0.95
N ILE A 93 12.70 11.73 0.66
CA ILE A 93 12.08 11.76 -0.66
C ILE A 93 13.15 11.97 -1.73
N GLY A 94 13.10 11.15 -2.77
CA GLY A 94 14.08 11.13 -3.84
C GLY A 94 15.33 10.29 -3.59
N ASP A 95 15.52 9.69 -2.42
CA ASP A 95 16.60 8.72 -2.22
C ASP A 95 16.34 7.46 -3.06
N TYR A 96 17.42 6.81 -3.49
CA TYR A 96 17.37 5.61 -4.32
C TYR A 96 17.08 4.36 -3.49
N VAL A 97 16.24 3.48 -4.02
CA VAL A 97 15.92 2.16 -3.45
C VAL A 97 16.10 1.07 -4.49
N LYS A 98 16.72 -0.04 -4.08
CA LYS A 98 16.93 -1.19 -4.95
C LYS A 98 15.65 -2.03 -5.02
N TYR A 99 14.77 -1.66 -5.94
CA TYR A 99 13.61 -2.44 -6.33
C TYR A 99 13.90 -3.21 -7.62
N VAL A 100 13.56 -4.49 -7.66
CA VAL A 100 13.74 -5.37 -8.82
C VAL A 100 12.39 -5.99 -9.19
N PRO A 101 11.78 -5.60 -10.32
CA PRO A 101 10.58 -6.25 -10.83
C PRO A 101 10.80 -7.74 -11.15
N GLU A 102 9.73 -8.50 -11.20
CA GLU A 102 9.75 -9.85 -11.76
C GLU A 102 9.92 -9.80 -13.29
N THR A 103 10.49 -10.86 -13.89
CA THR A 103 10.61 -10.94 -15.35
C THR A 103 9.23 -10.98 -16.01
N ALA A 104 8.94 -10.00 -16.84
CA ALA A 104 7.64 -9.83 -17.48
C ALA A 104 7.60 -10.44 -18.90
N LYS A 105 6.41 -10.88 -19.33
CA LYS A 105 6.10 -11.20 -20.73
C LYS A 105 5.19 -10.13 -21.30
N THR A 106 5.44 -9.70 -22.54
CA THR A 106 4.74 -8.55 -23.14
C THR A 106 3.60 -8.93 -24.08
N ASP A 107 3.43 -10.21 -24.43
CA ASP A 107 2.47 -10.66 -25.44
C ASP A 107 1.03 -10.21 -25.14
N SER A 108 0.55 -10.43 -23.91
CA SER A 108 -0.83 -10.09 -23.52
C SER A 108 -1.09 -8.58 -23.55
N ILE A 109 -0.18 -7.77 -22.99
CA ILE A 109 -0.36 -6.31 -22.96
C ILE A 109 -0.23 -5.71 -24.37
N ILE A 110 0.59 -6.28 -25.24
CA ILE A 110 0.69 -5.87 -26.64
C ILE A 110 -0.63 -6.14 -27.39
N GLN A 111 -1.25 -7.31 -27.18
CA GLN A 111 -2.55 -7.62 -27.78
C GLN A 111 -3.62 -6.62 -27.32
N GLU A 112 -3.64 -6.31 -26.02
CA GLU A 112 -4.57 -5.33 -25.47
C GLU A 112 -4.34 -3.92 -26.04
N LEU A 113 -3.10 -3.44 -26.06
CA LEU A 113 -2.73 -2.17 -26.66
C LEU A 113 -3.17 -2.09 -28.13
N ASN A 114 -2.92 -3.12 -28.93
CA ASN A 114 -3.29 -3.12 -30.35
C ASN A 114 -4.80 -3.16 -30.57
N ALA A 115 -5.55 -3.77 -29.65
CA ALA A 115 -7.01 -3.78 -29.70
C ALA A 115 -7.64 -2.45 -29.27
N TYR A 116 -7.08 -1.78 -28.25
CA TYR A 116 -7.77 -0.70 -27.54
C TYR A 116 -7.13 0.68 -27.62
N SER A 117 -5.87 0.83 -28.06
CA SER A 117 -5.19 2.13 -28.15
C SER A 117 -5.57 2.97 -29.37
N GLY A 118 -6.30 2.38 -30.32
CA GLY A 118 -6.71 3.00 -31.58
C GLY A 118 -5.76 2.77 -32.76
N LEU A 119 -4.59 2.17 -32.54
CA LEU A 119 -3.66 1.71 -33.57
C LEU A 119 -2.95 0.42 -33.17
N ALA A 120 -2.66 -0.43 -34.15
CA ALA A 120 -1.87 -1.65 -33.96
C ALA A 120 -0.35 -1.41 -34.12
N ASP A 121 0.16 -0.31 -33.55
CA ASP A 121 1.56 0.14 -33.70
C ASP A 121 2.45 -0.30 -32.53
N ASN A 122 1.87 -0.93 -31.50
CA ASN A 122 2.58 -1.38 -30.32
C ASN A 122 3.03 -2.83 -30.56
N THR A 123 4.34 -3.04 -30.68
CA THR A 123 4.97 -4.34 -30.97
C THR A 123 6.00 -4.71 -29.90
N THR A 124 6.47 -5.96 -29.91
CA THR A 124 7.56 -6.44 -29.03
C THR A 124 8.85 -5.65 -29.22
N SER A 125 9.11 -5.13 -30.42
CA SER A 125 10.26 -4.27 -30.71
C SER A 125 10.16 -2.87 -30.10
N THR A 126 8.94 -2.45 -29.75
CA THR A 126 8.65 -1.11 -29.23
C THR A 126 8.23 -1.09 -27.76
N LEU A 127 7.94 -2.25 -27.17
CA LEU A 127 7.52 -2.41 -25.78
C LEU A 127 8.27 -3.58 -25.12
N THR A 128 9.29 -3.25 -24.34
CA THR A 128 10.16 -4.18 -23.61
C THR A 128 10.29 -3.75 -22.16
N GLN A 129 10.50 -4.70 -21.25
CA GLN A 129 10.82 -4.41 -19.85
C GLN A 129 12.23 -3.79 -19.76
N GLU A 130 12.30 -2.54 -19.31
CA GLU A 130 13.58 -1.86 -19.08
C GLU A 130 14.10 -2.10 -17.66
N ASN A 131 15.42 -2.08 -17.47
CA ASN A 131 16.03 -2.09 -16.15
C ASN A 131 16.09 -0.66 -15.59
N LEU A 132 15.06 -0.27 -14.83
CA LEU A 132 14.95 1.08 -14.25
C LEU A 132 15.52 1.12 -12.83
N ASN A 133 16.11 2.26 -12.49
CA ASN A 133 16.38 2.63 -11.09
C ASN A 133 15.14 3.25 -10.46
N TRP A 134 15.06 3.22 -9.13
CA TRP A 134 13.86 3.62 -8.38
C TRP A 134 14.21 4.57 -7.26
N ARG A 135 13.33 5.55 -7.05
CA ARG A 135 13.49 6.60 -6.04
C ARG A 135 12.25 6.69 -5.18
N ILE A 136 12.40 7.05 -3.91
CA ILE A 136 11.26 7.32 -3.02
C ILE A 136 10.46 8.49 -3.59
N LEU A 137 9.19 8.26 -3.91
CA LEU A 137 8.28 9.30 -4.37
C LEU A 137 7.62 10.01 -3.19
N ASP A 138 6.91 9.26 -2.36
CA ASP A 138 6.22 9.75 -1.16
C ASP A 138 5.66 8.58 -0.33
N ILE A 139 4.87 8.92 0.70
CA ILE A 139 4.03 8.00 1.45
C ILE A 139 2.57 8.36 1.19
N GLN A 140 1.77 7.37 0.81
CA GLN A 140 0.32 7.51 0.64
C GLN A 140 -0.37 6.32 1.32
N ASN A 141 -1.39 6.57 2.14
CA ASN A 141 -2.16 5.54 2.84
C ASN A 141 -1.28 4.57 3.66
N GLY A 142 -0.20 5.08 4.28
CA GLY A 142 0.72 4.26 5.06
C GLY A 142 1.63 3.33 4.23
N GLN A 143 1.70 3.55 2.92
CA GLN A 143 2.56 2.79 2.01
C GLN A 143 3.57 3.72 1.34
N VAL A 144 4.80 3.23 1.19
CA VAL A 144 5.86 3.93 0.46
C VAL A 144 5.62 3.73 -1.03
N ARG A 145 5.63 4.83 -1.79
CA ARG A 145 5.58 4.79 -3.25
C ARG A 145 6.96 5.10 -3.81
N LEU A 146 7.33 4.37 -4.85
CA LEU A 146 8.53 4.57 -5.63
C LEU A 146 8.16 5.13 -7.00
N ILE A 147 9.02 5.96 -7.56
CA ILE A 147 8.97 6.38 -8.96
C ILE A 147 10.24 5.92 -9.65
N SER A 148 10.14 5.54 -10.92
CA SER A 148 11.32 5.33 -11.76
C SER A 148 12.26 6.55 -11.70
N GLU A 149 13.57 6.38 -11.92
CA GLU A 149 14.53 7.51 -11.93
C GLU A 149 14.29 8.40 -13.15
N VAL A 150 14.16 7.79 -14.34
CA VAL A 150 13.84 8.45 -15.62
C VAL A 150 12.62 7.79 -16.30
N PRO A 151 11.86 8.52 -17.16
CA PRO A 151 10.79 7.91 -17.93
C PRO A 151 11.36 6.79 -18.79
N THR A 152 10.51 5.87 -19.21
CA THR A 152 10.92 4.80 -20.11
C THR A 152 11.48 5.35 -21.42
N THR A 153 12.35 4.58 -22.06
CA THR A 153 12.78 4.86 -23.43
C THR A 153 11.79 4.28 -24.44
N VAL A 154 11.12 3.18 -24.09
CA VAL A 154 10.00 2.60 -24.82
C VAL A 154 8.77 3.51 -24.78
N LYS A 155 7.95 3.46 -25.84
CA LYS A 155 6.85 4.41 -26.02
C LYS A 155 5.58 3.71 -26.42
N ILE A 156 4.45 4.21 -25.91
CA ILE A 156 3.11 3.73 -26.21
C ILE A 156 2.42 4.73 -27.15
N THR A 157 1.89 4.20 -28.25
CA THR A 157 1.07 4.96 -29.20
C THR A 157 -0.39 4.95 -28.76
N LEU A 158 -1.01 6.12 -28.72
CA LEU A 158 -2.44 6.30 -28.49
C LEU A 158 -3.04 7.10 -29.65
N LYS A 159 -4.26 6.76 -30.10
CA LYS A 159 -4.93 7.45 -31.20
C LYS A 159 -6.44 7.58 -31.01
N GLY A 160 -6.98 8.74 -31.35
CA GLY A 160 -8.41 8.90 -31.58
C GLY A 160 -9.25 8.67 -30.32
N TYR A 161 -10.53 8.38 -30.52
CA TYR A 161 -11.45 8.10 -29.42
C TYR A 161 -11.04 6.84 -28.64
N ASN A 162 -10.43 5.83 -29.26
CA ASN A 162 -9.99 4.62 -28.58
C ASN A 162 -8.79 4.87 -27.66
N GLY A 163 -7.81 5.65 -28.14
CA GLY A 163 -6.72 6.15 -27.32
C GLY A 163 -7.25 6.91 -26.10
N TYR A 164 -8.16 7.86 -26.29
CA TYR A 164 -8.75 8.59 -25.16
C TYR A 164 -9.58 7.69 -24.23
N ASN A 165 -10.41 6.79 -24.79
CA ASN A 165 -11.24 5.86 -24.04
C ASN A 165 -10.43 4.97 -23.10
N ASN A 166 -9.22 4.57 -23.48
CA ASN A 166 -8.51 3.46 -22.84
C ASN A 166 -7.14 3.81 -22.26
N ALA A 167 -6.62 5.02 -22.50
CA ALA A 167 -5.26 5.37 -22.15
C ALA A 167 -4.90 5.14 -20.68
N VAL A 168 -5.77 5.52 -19.73
CA VAL A 168 -5.48 5.38 -18.29
C VAL A 168 -5.25 3.92 -17.93
N LYS A 169 -6.19 3.04 -18.32
CA LYS A 169 -6.07 1.61 -18.05
C LYS A 169 -4.89 0.98 -18.78
N LEU A 170 -4.71 1.29 -20.07
CA LEU A 170 -3.60 0.74 -20.87
C LEU A 170 -2.22 1.13 -20.31
N LEU A 171 -2.05 2.37 -19.87
CA LEU A 171 -0.81 2.84 -19.26
C LEU A 171 -0.56 2.20 -17.89
N ASP A 172 -1.60 2.15 -17.04
CA ASP A 172 -1.51 1.53 -15.71
C ASP A 172 -1.23 0.02 -15.81
N ASP A 173 -1.93 -0.70 -16.67
CA ASP A 173 -1.76 -2.14 -16.90
C ASP A 173 -0.41 -2.47 -17.55
N THR A 174 0.11 -1.59 -18.40
CA THR A 174 1.47 -1.73 -18.95
C THR A 174 2.51 -1.60 -17.85
N CYS A 175 2.41 -0.60 -16.99
CA CYS A 175 3.28 -0.47 -15.83
C CYS A 175 3.18 -1.69 -14.91
N ASN A 176 1.97 -2.15 -14.61
CA ASN A 176 1.73 -3.30 -13.76
C ASN A 176 2.32 -4.60 -14.35
N THR A 177 2.13 -4.83 -15.64
CA THR A 177 2.69 -6.01 -16.31
C THR A 177 4.22 -6.00 -16.29
N LEU A 178 4.84 -4.84 -16.52
CA LEU A 178 6.28 -4.74 -16.72
C LEU A 178 7.08 -4.48 -15.45
N TYR A 179 6.49 -3.93 -14.40
CA TYR A 179 7.24 -3.46 -13.24
C TYR A 179 6.69 -3.96 -11.91
N ASN A 180 5.83 -4.98 -11.91
CA ASN A 180 5.35 -5.59 -10.69
C ASN A 180 6.38 -6.54 -10.04
N ASN A 181 6.27 -6.68 -8.73
CA ASN A 181 6.96 -7.69 -7.94
C ASN A 181 5.95 -8.15 -6.89
N SER A 182 5.49 -9.39 -6.99
CA SER A 182 4.39 -9.90 -6.17
C SER A 182 4.69 -9.94 -4.67
N LYS A 183 5.97 -9.90 -4.28
CA LYS A 183 6.42 -9.93 -2.88
C LYS A 183 6.54 -8.53 -2.29
N LEU A 184 6.98 -7.56 -3.10
CA LEU A 184 7.32 -6.22 -2.62
C LEU A 184 6.26 -5.16 -2.94
N ALA A 185 5.52 -5.32 -4.03
CA ALA A 185 4.56 -4.34 -4.52
C ALA A 185 3.12 -4.78 -4.24
N SER A 186 2.32 -3.82 -3.77
CA SER A 186 0.87 -3.94 -3.63
C SER A 186 0.13 -3.43 -4.87
N LYS A 187 0.74 -2.46 -5.58
CA LYS A 187 0.18 -1.83 -6.77
C LYS A 187 1.29 -1.26 -7.62
N VAL A 188 1.17 -1.39 -8.93
CA VAL A 188 2.03 -0.70 -9.89
C VAL A 188 1.14 -0.03 -10.93
N GLN A 189 1.46 1.22 -11.28
CA GLN A 189 0.69 2.04 -12.20
C GLN A 189 1.59 3.08 -12.88
N ASN A 190 1.05 3.87 -13.80
CA ASN A 190 1.78 5.01 -14.35
C ASN A 190 1.51 6.29 -13.53
N LEU A 191 2.42 7.27 -13.59
CA LEU A 191 2.27 8.56 -12.91
C LEU A 191 0.95 9.24 -13.31
N LYS A 192 0.22 9.75 -12.30
CA LYS A 192 -1.04 10.46 -12.50
C LYS A 192 -0.86 11.95 -12.28
N MET A 193 -1.81 12.73 -12.78
CA MET A 193 -1.82 14.18 -12.60
C MET A 193 -1.97 14.56 -11.13
N GLU A 194 -2.77 13.81 -10.37
CA GLU A 194 -2.99 14.01 -8.94
C GLU A 194 -1.67 13.90 -8.16
N ASP A 195 -0.76 13.00 -8.57
CA ASP A 195 0.56 12.86 -7.94
C ASP A 195 1.41 14.13 -8.07
N ILE A 196 1.23 14.91 -9.15
CA ILE A 196 1.91 16.19 -9.36
C ILE A 196 1.17 17.29 -8.61
N GLN A 197 -0.15 17.38 -8.81
CA GLN A 197 -1.05 18.37 -8.23
C GLN A 197 -0.97 18.41 -6.69
N ASP A 198 -0.95 17.25 -6.04
CA ASP A 198 -0.87 17.14 -4.58
C ASP A 198 0.44 17.72 -4.01
N LYS A 199 1.47 17.87 -4.85
CA LYS A 199 2.79 18.41 -4.47
C LYS A 199 3.01 19.85 -4.92
N MET A 200 2.08 20.43 -5.68
CA MET A 200 2.13 21.82 -6.12
C MET A 200 1.71 22.80 -5.01
N ASN A 201 2.20 24.04 -5.11
CA ASN A 201 1.79 25.15 -4.24
C ASN A 201 0.45 25.76 -4.69
N GLU A 202 0.24 25.91 -6.01
CA GLU A 202 -1.03 26.37 -6.57
C GLU A 202 -2.04 25.21 -6.59
N THR A 203 -3.22 25.43 -6.01
CA THR A 203 -4.31 24.45 -5.92
C THR A 203 -5.56 24.90 -6.66
N ASN A 204 -5.64 26.18 -7.03
CA ASN A 204 -6.68 26.75 -7.87
C ASN A 204 -6.21 26.88 -9.32
N TYR A 205 -6.48 25.86 -10.13
CA TYR A 205 -6.06 25.83 -11.53
C TYR A 205 -6.72 26.89 -12.42
N SER A 206 -7.77 27.58 -11.96
CA SER A 206 -8.31 28.76 -12.67
C SER A 206 -7.36 29.95 -12.69
N ASN A 207 -6.41 30.02 -11.74
CA ASN A 207 -5.32 30.99 -11.75
C ASN A 207 -4.28 30.69 -12.83
N ILE A 208 -4.20 29.44 -13.29
CA ILE A 208 -3.26 28.97 -14.31
C ILE A 208 -3.90 29.06 -15.70
N TYR A 209 -5.17 28.65 -15.81
CA TYR A 209 -5.92 28.64 -17.05
C TYR A 209 -7.31 29.20 -16.81
N ALA A 210 -7.60 30.38 -17.37
CA ALA A 210 -8.79 31.17 -17.03
C ALA A 210 -10.13 30.48 -17.28
N ASP A 211 -10.17 29.50 -18.19
CA ASP A 211 -11.39 28.73 -18.50
C ASP A 211 -11.48 27.42 -17.74
N TYR A 212 -10.50 27.08 -16.90
CA TYR A 212 -10.57 25.90 -16.05
C TYR A 212 -11.80 25.94 -15.17
N GLY A 213 -12.58 24.86 -15.20
CA GLY A 213 -13.81 24.69 -14.44
C GLY A 213 -15.08 25.22 -15.12
N LYS A 214 -14.98 25.97 -16.23
CA LYS A 214 -16.15 26.49 -16.95
C LYS A 214 -16.80 25.40 -17.81
N SER A 215 -18.12 25.44 -17.92
CA SER A 215 -18.90 24.53 -18.77
C SER A 215 -19.36 25.22 -20.06
N PHE A 216 -19.37 24.46 -21.14
CA PHE A 216 -19.79 24.93 -22.46
C PHE A 216 -20.69 23.91 -23.14
N THR A 217 -21.70 24.39 -23.86
CA THR A 217 -22.51 23.55 -24.75
C THR A 217 -21.95 23.61 -26.17
N LEU A 218 -21.74 22.46 -26.79
CA LEU A 218 -21.01 22.36 -28.06
C LEU A 218 -21.91 22.17 -29.27
N SER A 219 -21.50 22.80 -30.38
CA SER A 219 -22.16 22.64 -31.69
C SER A 219 -21.78 21.31 -32.35
N ASN A 220 -20.49 20.99 -32.31
CA ASN A 220 -19.91 19.71 -32.73
C ASN A 220 -19.99 18.72 -31.57
N LYS A 221 -20.50 17.50 -31.85
CA LYS A 221 -20.99 16.59 -30.80
C LYS A 221 -20.45 15.17 -30.89
N TYR A 222 -19.38 14.95 -31.66
CA TYR A 222 -18.69 13.68 -31.59
C TYR A 222 -18.03 13.52 -30.22
N TYR A 223 -18.06 12.32 -29.64
CA TYR A 223 -17.49 12.09 -28.31
C TYR A 223 -16.93 10.65 -28.15
N PRO A 224 -15.97 10.44 -27.25
CA PRO A 224 -15.46 9.13 -26.87
C PRO A 224 -16.40 8.50 -25.83
N ASN A 225 -16.72 7.21 -25.97
CA ASN A 225 -17.69 6.53 -25.10
C ASN A 225 -17.39 6.60 -23.60
N ILE A 226 -16.12 6.73 -23.18
CA ILE A 226 -15.76 6.89 -21.77
C ILE A 226 -16.44 8.10 -21.12
N LEU A 227 -16.75 9.13 -21.90
CA LEU A 227 -17.36 10.37 -21.42
C LEU A 227 -18.72 10.14 -20.75
N THR A 228 -19.45 9.07 -21.11
CA THR A 228 -20.72 8.74 -20.44
C THR A 228 -20.53 8.23 -19.02
N LYS A 229 -19.31 7.82 -18.66
CA LYS A 229 -18.91 7.36 -17.32
C LYS A 229 -18.21 8.45 -16.51
N GLU A 230 -17.65 9.47 -17.17
CA GLU A 230 -16.86 10.52 -16.50
C GLU A 230 -17.73 11.52 -15.75
N LYS A 231 -17.41 11.69 -14.46
CA LYS A 231 -17.97 12.71 -13.60
C LYS A 231 -17.71 14.09 -14.20
N GLN A 232 -18.63 15.01 -13.97
CA GLN A 232 -18.56 16.41 -14.42
C GLN A 232 -18.73 16.66 -15.92
N GLN A 233 -18.93 15.63 -16.73
CA GLN A 233 -19.23 15.75 -18.16
C GLN A 233 -20.65 15.28 -18.45
N LYS A 234 -21.34 15.93 -19.40
CA LYS A 234 -22.73 15.61 -19.74
C LYS A 234 -22.89 15.26 -21.21
N VAL A 235 -23.43 14.06 -21.44
CA VAL A 235 -23.81 13.56 -22.75
C VAL A 235 -25.32 13.40 -22.77
N ASN A 236 -26.01 14.03 -23.73
CA ASN A 236 -27.48 14.00 -23.83
C ASN A 236 -28.19 14.46 -22.54
N GLY A 237 -27.61 15.43 -21.83
CA GLY A 237 -28.12 15.94 -20.56
C GLY A 237 -27.88 15.04 -19.34
N ILE A 238 -27.20 13.91 -19.51
CA ILE A 238 -26.91 12.95 -18.43
C ILE A 238 -25.43 13.10 -18.03
N SER A 239 -25.19 13.32 -16.74
CA SER A 239 -23.83 13.33 -16.18
C SER A 239 -23.32 11.92 -15.96
N GLY A 240 -22.05 11.66 -16.28
CA GLY A 240 -21.37 10.46 -15.79
C GLY A 240 -21.22 10.46 -14.27
N THR A 241 -21.18 9.28 -13.66
CA THR A 241 -21.19 9.10 -12.19
C THR A 241 -20.09 8.19 -11.67
N GLU A 242 -19.35 7.52 -12.55
CA GLU A 242 -18.44 6.44 -12.18
C GLU A 242 -17.01 6.95 -11.99
N LEU A 243 -16.46 7.62 -13.01
CA LEU A 243 -15.02 7.83 -13.14
C LEU A 243 -14.62 9.29 -13.01
N MET A 244 -13.52 9.56 -12.31
CA MET A 244 -12.74 10.78 -12.47
C MET A 244 -11.72 10.63 -13.61
N ASN A 245 -11.03 11.73 -13.94
CA ASN A 245 -10.18 11.86 -15.14
C ASN A 245 -8.99 10.86 -15.21
N SER A 246 -8.53 10.38 -14.06
CA SER A 246 -7.37 9.47 -13.92
C SER A 246 -7.80 8.07 -13.45
N GLU A 247 -9.11 7.79 -13.50
CA GLU A 247 -9.71 6.52 -13.12
C GLU A 247 -10.17 5.77 -14.37
N GLN A 248 -9.92 4.46 -14.39
CA GLN A 248 -10.50 3.55 -15.36
C GLN A 248 -10.36 2.11 -14.87
N THR A 249 -11.47 1.38 -14.80
CA THR A 249 -11.49 -0.02 -14.35
C THR A 249 -11.62 -1.01 -15.51
N GLU A 250 -12.31 -0.60 -16.58
CA GLU A 250 -12.65 -1.45 -17.72
C GLU A 250 -12.20 -0.81 -19.04
N LEU A 251 -11.87 -1.66 -20.02
CA LEU A 251 -11.63 -1.23 -21.39
C LEU A 251 -12.96 -1.00 -22.10
N ILE A 252 -12.97 -0.01 -22.98
CA ILE A 252 -14.13 0.37 -23.78
C ILE A 252 -13.82 0.07 -25.24
N ASN A 253 -14.61 -0.84 -25.82
CA ASN A 253 -14.53 -1.16 -27.24
C ASN A 253 -15.51 -0.26 -28.04
N GLN A 254 -15.02 0.89 -28.49
CA GLN A 254 -15.77 1.73 -29.43
C GLN A 254 -15.34 1.38 -30.87
N THR A 255 -16.30 1.00 -31.71
CA THR A 255 -16.03 0.54 -33.09
C THR A 255 -16.37 1.57 -34.16
N SER A 256 -17.06 2.66 -33.79
CA SER A 256 -17.42 3.76 -34.69
C SER A 256 -17.47 5.09 -33.95
N LYS A 257 -17.35 6.19 -34.70
CA LYS A 257 -17.61 7.54 -34.18
C LYS A 257 -19.08 7.66 -33.80
N VAL A 258 -19.35 8.19 -32.61
CA VAL A 258 -20.71 8.44 -32.11
C VAL A 258 -20.93 9.93 -31.91
N GLN A 259 -22.18 10.37 -32.03
CA GLN A 259 -22.60 11.75 -31.82
C GLN A 259 -23.69 11.83 -30.76
N ALA A 260 -23.61 12.86 -29.91
CA ALA A 260 -24.66 13.18 -28.96
C ALA A 260 -25.70 14.14 -29.59
N ASN A 261 -26.93 14.14 -29.06
CA ASN A 261 -27.92 15.19 -29.33
C ASN A 261 -27.51 16.51 -28.66
N THR A 262 -27.03 16.42 -27.41
CA THR A 262 -26.47 17.55 -26.66
C THR A 262 -25.17 17.14 -26.00
N LEU A 263 -24.18 18.02 -26.00
CA LEU A 263 -22.88 17.79 -25.39
C LEU A 263 -22.50 19.02 -24.58
N GLU A 264 -22.48 18.87 -23.26
CA GLU A 264 -22.05 19.92 -22.32
C GLU A 264 -20.79 19.43 -21.61
N LEU A 265 -19.67 20.11 -21.88
CA LEU A 265 -18.37 19.74 -21.35
C LEU A 265 -17.87 20.79 -20.38
N LYS A 266 -17.33 20.32 -19.26
CA LYS A 266 -16.55 21.14 -18.33
C LYS A 266 -15.09 21.12 -18.75
N ASN A 267 -14.53 22.31 -18.97
CA ASN A 267 -13.11 22.47 -19.27
C ASN A 267 -12.28 22.12 -18.03
N ILE A 268 -11.52 21.05 -18.12
CA ILE A 268 -10.68 20.50 -17.04
C ILE A 268 -9.21 20.48 -17.48
N TYR A 269 -8.86 21.33 -18.44
CA TYR A 269 -7.53 21.49 -18.97
C TYR A 269 -6.84 22.71 -18.35
N TRP A 270 -5.58 22.52 -18.01
CA TRP A 270 -4.66 23.61 -17.69
C TRP A 270 -3.28 23.24 -18.25
N ARG A 271 -2.46 24.27 -18.45
CA ARG A 271 -1.06 24.11 -18.85
C ARG A 271 -0.18 25.02 -18.02
N LYS A 272 0.99 24.52 -17.63
CA LYS A 272 1.97 25.32 -16.91
C LYS A 272 3.38 24.86 -17.25
N GLU A 273 4.24 25.83 -17.55
CA GLU A 273 5.68 25.63 -17.46
C GLU A 273 6.05 25.64 -15.99
N MET A 274 6.61 24.53 -15.51
CA MET A 274 6.90 24.32 -14.11
C MET A 274 8.30 24.80 -13.78
N ASN A 275 8.46 25.33 -12.56
CA ASN A 275 9.72 25.75 -11.97
C ASN A 275 9.89 25.13 -10.57
N LEU A 276 11.10 25.23 -10.00
CA LEU A 276 11.41 24.68 -8.66
C LEU A 276 10.45 25.19 -7.57
N ASN A 277 10.06 26.47 -7.65
CA ASN A 277 9.22 27.13 -6.66
C ASN A 277 7.71 26.83 -6.81
N ASP A 278 7.32 26.06 -7.82
CA ASP A 278 5.91 25.65 -7.99
C ASP A 278 5.51 24.48 -7.10
N PHE A 279 6.48 23.83 -6.45
CA PHE A 279 6.28 22.67 -5.60
C PHE A 279 6.49 22.99 -4.12
N LYS A 280 5.82 22.24 -3.25
CA LYS A 280 5.98 22.30 -1.78
C LYS A 280 7.38 21.91 -1.34
N ASP A 281 8.01 21.01 -2.09
CA ASP A 281 9.42 20.64 -1.99
C ASP A 281 10.01 20.63 -3.40
N SER A 282 11.11 21.35 -3.59
CA SER A 282 11.86 21.40 -4.85
C SER A 282 12.27 20.02 -5.37
N LYS A 283 12.36 19.01 -4.51
CA LYS A 283 12.61 17.62 -4.91
C LYS A 283 11.56 17.08 -5.88
N TYR A 284 10.29 17.51 -5.77
CA TYR A 284 9.26 17.07 -6.70
C TYR A 284 9.41 17.66 -8.11
N TYR A 285 10.01 18.86 -8.23
CA TYR A 285 10.43 19.37 -9.54
C TYR A 285 11.44 18.42 -10.19
N GLU A 286 12.42 17.94 -9.42
CA GLU A 286 13.41 16.96 -9.87
C GLU A 286 12.80 15.59 -10.18
N LEU A 287 11.80 15.11 -9.43
CA LEU A 287 11.20 13.79 -9.67
C LEU A 287 10.26 13.76 -10.88
N PHE A 288 9.50 14.83 -11.09
CA PHE A 288 8.49 14.90 -12.16
C PHE A 288 8.98 15.61 -13.42
N ILE A 289 9.68 16.73 -13.27
CA ILE A 289 9.91 17.66 -14.38
C ILE A 289 11.33 17.53 -14.95
N ASN A 290 12.30 17.16 -14.11
CA ASN A 290 13.76 17.27 -14.26
C ASN A 290 14.29 17.74 -15.63
N ASN A 291 14.92 18.91 -15.64
CA ASN A 291 15.38 19.61 -16.83
C ASN A 291 16.84 19.29 -17.23
N GLY A 292 17.26 18.02 -17.09
CA GLY A 292 18.42 17.53 -17.84
C GLY A 292 18.25 17.77 -19.35
N THR A 293 19.34 17.87 -20.10
CA THR A 293 19.25 18.03 -21.56
C THR A 293 18.60 16.78 -22.17
N LYS A 294 17.45 16.93 -22.83
CA LYS A 294 16.68 15.86 -23.51
C LYS A 294 15.91 14.89 -22.60
N TYR A 295 15.30 15.38 -21.51
CA TYR A 295 14.36 14.57 -20.72
C TYR A 295 13.18 14.09 -21.60
N PRO A 296 12.88 12.77 -21.66
CA PRO A 296 11.85 12.26 -22.55
C PRO A 296 10.46 12.81 -22.25
N THR A 297 9.71 13.14 -23.30
CA THR A 297 8.27 13.37 -23.21
C THR A 297 7.56 12.08 -22.79
N TYR A 298 6.70 12.15 -21.78
CA TYR A 298 6.01 10.97 -21.25
C TYR A 298 4.56 11.22 -20.87
N TRP A 299 3.74 10.18 -21.01
CA TRP A 299 2.32 10.16 -20.70
C TRP A 299 2.04 10.17 -19.20
N LEU A 300 0.99 10.89 -18.80
CA LEU A 300 0.34 10.72 -17.52
C LEU A 300 -0.91 9.84 -17.70
N SER A 301 -1.22 9.02 -16.71
CA SER A 301 -2.48 8.26 -16.64
C SER A 301 -3.64 9.16 -16.23
N SER A 302 -3.85 10.24 -16.99
CA SER A 302 -4.84 11.27 -16.70
C SER A 302 -5.36 11.91 -17.97
N ARG A 303 -6.68 11.94 -18.12
CA ARG A 303 -7.37 12.62 -19.22
C ARG A 303 -7.59 14.09 -18.87
N SER A 304 -7.76 14.91 -19.90
CA SER A 304 -8.31 16.27 -19.75
C SER A 304 -9.15 16.64 -20.96
N ILE A 305 -9.89 17.74 -20.84
CA ILE A 305 -10.76 18.25 -21.90
C ILE A 305 -10.51 19.75 -22.00
N THR A 306 -10.04 20.18 -23.17
CA THR A 306 -9.95 21.59 -23.51
C THR A 306 -11.18 21.96 -24.32
N VAL A 307 -11.88 23.00 -23.90
CA VAL A 307 -13.12 23.41 -24.55
C VAL A 307 -12.96 24.82 -25.11
N SER A 308 -13.30 24.99 -26.38
CA SER A 308 -13.61 26.29 -27.00
C SER A 308 -15.12 26.35 -27.32
N SER A 309 -15.64 27.52 -27.71
CA SER A 309 -17.07 27.68 -28.00
C SER A 309 -17.61 26.83 -29.14
N ILE A 310 -16.76 26.33 -30.05
CA ILE A 310 -17.18 25.56 -31.25
C ILE A 310 -16.70 24.11 -31.21
N VAL A 311 -15.45 23.88 -30.78
CA VAL A 311 -14.79 22.57 -30.76
C VAL A 311 -14.19 22.30 -29.38
N ALA A 312 -14.24 21.05 -28.93
CA ALA A 312 -13.46 20.59 -27.79
C ALA A 312 -12.47 19.50 -28.20
N GLY A 313 -11.35 19.44 -27.48
CA GLY A 313 -10.34 18.41 -27.57
C GLY A 313 -10.40 17.49 -26.36
N PHE A 314 -10.48 16.19 -26.62
CA PHE A 314 -10.33 15.11 -25.66
C PHE A 314 -8.85 14.74 -25.59
N ASN A 315 -8.22 15.10 -24.49
CA ASN A 315 -6.76 15.11 -24.36
C ASN A 315 -6.25 14.03 -23.41
N MET A 316 -5.05 13.54 -23.68
CA MET A 316 -4.20 12.92 -22.67
C MET A 316 -3.21 13.93 -22.10
N GLN A 317 -3.03 13.91 -20.78
CA GLN A 317 -2.04 14.75 -20.11
C GLN A 317 -0.64 14.12 -20.20
N TYR A 318 0.38 14.97 -20.26
CA TYR A 318 1.76 14.54 -20.45
C TYR A 318 2.74 15.62 -19.96
N ILE A 319 3.99 15.22 -19.74
CA ILE A 319 5.09 16.12 -19.43
C ILE A 319 6.00 16.26 -20.64
N SER A 320 6.39 17.49 -20.97
CA SER A 320 7.35 17.77 -22.04
C SER A 320 8.06 19.10 -21.82
N ASN A 321 9.38 19.15 -21.96
CA ASN A 321 10.17 20.39 -21.91
C ASN A 321 9.78 21.28 -20.71
N ALA A 322 9.82 20.73 -19.50
CA ALA A 322 9.39 21.39 -18.27
C ALA A 322 7.90 21.78 -18.16
N ASN A 323 7.06 21.41 -19.13
CA ASN A 323 5.64 21.75 -19.13
C ASN A 323 4.78 20.57 -18.68
N VAL A 324 3.79 20.87 -17.84
CA VAL A 324 2.60 20.03 -17.63
C VAL A 324 1.53 20.50 -18.61
N ILE A 325 1.17 19.64 -19.55
CA ILE A 325 0.30 19.97 -20.68
C ILE A 325 -0.62 18.79 -21.04
N GLY A 326 -1.53 19.03 -21.99
CA GLY A 326 -2.40 18.02 -22.59
C GLY A 326 -2.33 18.07 -24.10
N ILE A 327 -2.52 16.92 -24.75
CA ILE A 327 -2.55 16.81 -26.20
C ILE A 327 -3.83 16.10 -26.63
N THR A 328 -4.52 16.69 -27.60
CA THR A 328 -5.76 16.14 -28.13
C THR A 328 -5.49 14.85 -28.89
N LEU A 329 -6.27 13.81 -28.58
CA LEU A 329 -6.33 12.58 -29.38
C LEU A 329 -7.61 12.52 -30.22
N TYR A 330 -8.69 13.15 -29.75
CA TYR A 330 -9.97 13.17 -30.45
C TYR A 330 -10.65 14.53 -30.30
N TYR A 331 -11.31 14.98 -31.36
CA TYR A 331 -12.01 16.26 -31.39
C TYR A 331 -13.52 16.06 -31.53
N THR A 332 -14.30 17.03 -31.05
CA THR A 332 -15.77 16.95 -31.15
C THR A 332 -16.30 17.13 -32.58
N ASP A 333 -15.47 17.53 -33.54
CA ASP A 333 -15.76 17.53 -34.98
C ASP A 333 -15.47 16.18 -35.66
N GLY A 334 -14.97 15.20 -34.89
CA GLY A 334 -14.66 13.86 -35.34
C GLY A 334 -13.23 13.68 -35.85
N ASN A 335 -12.38 14.70 -35.82
CA ASN A 335 -10.97 14.55 -36.16
C ASN A 335 -10.24 13.70 -35.10
N GLU A 336 -9.27 12.91 -35.56
CA GLU A 336 -8.45 12.02 -34.73
C GLU A 336 -6.98 12.34 -34.91
N ASP A 337 -6.28 12.35 -33.79
CA ASP A 337 -4.84 12.53 -33.72
C ASP A 337 -4.18 11.31 -33.08
N SER A 338 -2.89 11.12 -33.35
CA SER A 338 -2.09 10.09 -32.71
C SER A 338 -0.79 10.65 -32.18
N ARG A 339 -0.36 10.15 -31.02
CA ARG A 339 0.90 10.51 -30.38
C ARG A 339 1.53 9.28 -29.76
N LYS A 340 2.85 9.32 -29.63
CA LYS A 340 3.66 8.23 -29.10
C LYS A 340 4.70 8.78 -28.13
N PHE A 341 4.51 8.54 -26.84
CA PHE A 341 5.39 9.02 -25.77
C PHE A 341 5.79 7.90 -24.82
N ALA A 342 6.83 8.17 -24.04
CA ALA A 342 7.25 7.31 -22.94
C ALA A 342 6.18 7.27 -21.84
N TYR A 343 6.43 6.51 -20.79
CA TYR A 343 5.61 6.49 -19.58
C TYR A 343 6.51 6.44 -18.34
N ARG A 344 5.91 6.62 -17.16
CA ARG A 344 6.59 6.89 -15.89
C ARG A 344 6.05 5.97 -14.79
N PRO A 345 6.61 4.75 -14.65
CA PRO A 345 6.16 3.80 -13.66
C PRO A 345 6.25 4.32 -12.22
N ILE A 346 5.21 4.00 -11.44
CA ILE A 346 5.12 4.13 -9.98
C ILE A 346 4.84 2.75 -9.39
N VAL A 347 5.52 2.44 -8.29
CA VAL A 347 5.33 1.22 -7.50
C VAL A 347 4.92 1.61 -6.08
N THR A 348 3.75 1.16 -5.64
CA THR A 348 3.36 1.22 -4.22
C THR A 348 3.79 -0.07 -3.53
N LEU A 349 4.68 0.04 -2.56
CA LEU A 349 5.21 -1.10 -1.81
C LEU A 349 4.21 -1.65 -0.79
N ASN A 350 4.37 -2.91 -0.41
CA ASN A 350 3.66 -3.50 0.73
C ASN A 350 4.07 -2.78 2.04
N THR A 351 3.19 -2.79 3.05
CA THR A 351 3.38 -2.05 4.32
C THR A 351 4.45 -2.66 5.23
N ASP A 352 4.89 -3.88 4.93
CA ASP A 352 5.83 -4.68 5.71
C ASP A 352 7.24 -4.74 5.10
N VAL A 353 7.50 -4.00 4.01
CA VAL A 353 8.82 -3.93 3.38
C VAL A 353 9.87 -3.42 4.37
N LEU A 354 10.96 -4.19 4.50
CA LEU A 354 12.06 -3.92 5.42
C LEU A 354 13.26 -3.34 4.69
N ILE A 355 14.05 -2.53 5.40
CA ILE A 355 15.40 -2.15 4.95
C ILE A 355 16.41 -3.22 5.34
N GLU A 356 17.41 -3.45 4.49
CA GLU A 356 18.59 -4.25 4.83
C GLU A 356 19.64 -3.37 5.52
N THR A 357 19.95 -3.70 6.77
CA THR A 357 20.80 -2.88 7.65
C THR A 357 22.26 -3.34 7.67
N GLU A 358 22.55 -4.60 7.27
CA GLU A 358 23.91 -5.15 7.32
C GLU A 358 24.81 -4.64 6.19
N ASN A 359 24.23 -4.37 5.02
CA ASN A 359 24.91 -3.81 3.86
C ASN A 359 24.38 -2.40 3.59
N SER A 360 24.44 -1.54 4.62
CA SER A 360 23.84 -0.22 4.55
C SER A 360 24.46 0.60 3.42
N ARG A 361 23.56 1.16 2.60
CA ARG A 361 23.86 2.15 1.58
C ARG A 361 23.11 3.42 1.94
N ASP A 362 23.46 4.54 1.33
CA ASP A 362 22.93 5.85 1.73
C ASP A 362 21.81 6.39 0.81
N GLY A 363 21.47 5.66 -0.25
CA GLY A 363 20.45 6.06 -1.21
C GLY A 363 20.78 7.32 -2.01
N SER A 364 22.01 7.83 -1.96
CA SER A 364 22.40 9.08 -2.64
C SER A 364 22.47 8.94 -4.16
N THR A 365 22.73 7.72 -4.65
CA THR A 365 22.89 7.36 -6.06
C THR A 365 22.25 6.01 -6.34
N ALA A 366 22.04 5.67 -7.62
CA ALA A 366 21.49 4.36 -8.00
C ALA A 366 22.37 3.19 -7.55
N GLU A 367 23.70 3.36 -7.57
CA GLU A 367 24.66 2.36 -7.12
C GLU A 367 24.59 2.16 -5.60
N GLN A 368 24.36 3.26 -4.87
CA GLN A 368 24.16 3.29 -3.42
C GLN A 368 22.69 3.21 -3.01
N ALA A 369 21.81 2.68 -3.86
CA ALA A 369 20.40 2.54 -3.53
C ALA A 369 20.17 1.68 -2.28
N TYR A 370 19.34 2.14 -1.34
CA TYR A 370 18.94 1.37 -0.15
C TYR A 370 18.41 0.00 -0.56
N LEU A 371 18.89 -1.05 0.10
CA LEU A 371 18.46 -2.41 -0.15
C LEU A 371 17.18 -2.70 0.65
N ILE A 372 16.19 -3.31 0.02
CA ILE A 372 14.90 -3.67 0.63
C ILE A 372 14.60 -5.16 0.47
N LYS A 373 13.80 -5.72 1.39
CA LYS A 373 13.39 -7.12 1.37
C LYS A 373 11.97 -7.35 1.88
#